data_AF-A0A958EL78-F1
#
_entry.id   AF-A0A958EL78-F1
#
_cell.length_a   1.000
_cell.length_b   1.000
_cell.length_c   1.000
_cell.angle_alpha   90.00
_cell.angle_beta   90.00
_cell.angle_gamma   90.00
#
_symmetry.space_group_name_H-M   'P 1'
#
loop_
_entity.id
_entity.type
_entity.pdbx_description
1 polymer ?
#
loop_
_entity_poly.entity_id
_entity_poly.type
_entity_poly.pdbx_seq_one_letter_code
_entity_poly.pdbx_strand_id
1 'polypeptide(L)'
;VDQCEGIEFCPLSKNRYVEDFQLKQDPRGREYYWLGGKKSEEDLTLNTDDYVVDRNKIAIVPVRFEFNSAVLLDDFKSWKIS
;
A
#
# COMPACT_ATOMS: atom_id res chain seq x y z
N VAL A 1 -3.64 17.59 19.50
CA VAL A 1 -2.23 17.90 19.17
C VAL A 1 -1.31 17.53 20.32
N ASP A 2 -1.76 17.69 21.56
CA ASP A 2 -1.00 17.40 22.79
C ASP A 2 -0.45 15.97 22.94
N GLN A 3 -0.90 15.01 22.13
CA GLN A 3 -0.43 13.62 22.13
C GLN A 3 0.59 13.30 21.01
N CYS A 4 0.89 14.26 20.13
CA CYS A 4 1.83 14.06 19.03
C CYS A 4 3.28 14.17 19.52
N GLU A 5 4.07 13.11 19.38
CA GLU A 5 5.42 12.98 19.95
C GLU A 5 6.53 13.52 19.02
N GLY A 6 6.19 14.00 17.82
CA GLY A 6 7.13 14.67 16.93
C GLY A 6 6.88 14.39 15.45
N ILE A 7 7.90 14.66 14.64
CA ILE A 7 7.90 14.45 13.18
C ILE A 7 9.07 13.54 12.82
N GLU A 8 8.85 12.60 11.90
CA GLU A 8 9.88 11.68 11.42
C GLU A 8 9.79 11.48 9.90
N PHE A 9 10.94 11.58 9.22
CA PHE A 9 11.05 11.26 7.80
C PHE A 9 11.29 9.76 7.64
N CYS A 10 10.49 9.10 6.82
CA CYS A 10 10.50 7.65 6.68
C CYS A 10 10.23 7.20 5.24
N PRO A 11 10.66 5.98 4.85
CA PRO A 11 10.21 5.33 3.62
C PRO A 11 8.73 4.92 3.68
N LEU A 12 8.13 4.77 2.50
CA LEU A 12 6.79 4.20 2.32
C LEU A 12 6.79 2.73 2.77
N SER A 13 5.81 2.32 3.59
CA SER A 13 5.62 0.90 3.90
C SER A 13 5.21 0.08 2.68
N LYS A 14 5.56 -1.21 2.68
CA LYS A 14 5.16 -2.14 1.61
C LYS A 14 3.82 -2.82 1.86
N ASN A 15 3.17 -2.45 2.96
CA ASN A 15 1.91 -3.00 3.44
C ASN A 15 0.91 -3.26 2.33
N ARG A 16 0.37 -4.48 2.32
CA ARG A 16 -0.67 -4.91 1.39
C ARG A 16 -1.93 -5.24 2.16
N TYR A 17 -3.06 -5.17 1.48
CA TYR A 17 -4.29 -5.74 1.99
C TYR A 17 -4.51 -7.05 1.27
N VAL A 18 -4.77 -8.12 2.02
CA VAL A 18 -5.28 -9.36 1.47
C VAL A 18 -6.77 -9.16 1.28
N GLU A 19 -7.21 -9.09 0.04
CA GLU A 19 -8.60 -8.83 -0.31
C GLU A 19 -9.52 -10.01 0.06
N ASP A 20 -10.74 -9.68 0.51
CA ASP A 20 -11.81 -10.64 0.76
C ASP A 20 -13.10 -10.13 0.13
N PHE A 21 -13.91 -11.03 -0.44
CA PHE A 21 -15.17 -10.67 -1.09
C PHE A 21 -16.32 -11.40 -0.41
N GLN A 22 -17.21 -10.63 0.23
CA GLN A 22 -18.38 -11.19 0.87
C GLN A 22 -19.61 -11.01 -0.03
N LEU A 23 -20.14 -12.12 -0.53
CA LEU A 23 -21.43 -12.16 -1.21
C LEU A 23 -22.56 -11.90 -0.21
N LYS A 24 -23.43 -10.94 -0.53
CA LYS A 24 -24.65 -10.63 0.22
C LYS A 24 -25.82 -10.47 -0.74
N GLN A 25 -27.03 -10.52 -0.20
CA GLN A 25 -28.27 -10.22 -0.94
C GLN A 25 -28.95 -8.99 -0.36
N ASP A 26 -29.44 -8.11 -1.23
CA ASP A 26 -30.28 -6.99 -0.83
C ASP A 26 -31.71 -7.47 -0.48
N PRO A 27 -32.55 -6.63 0.13
CA PRO A 27 -33.92 -7.02 0.47
C PRO A 27 -34.81 -7.40 -0.73
N ARG A 28 -34.36 -7.13 -1.96
CA ARG A 28 -35.05 -7.47 -3.21
C ARG A 28 -34.48 -8.75 -3.84
N GLY A 29 -33.57 -9.44 -3.15
CA GLY A 29 -32.94 -10.68 -3.60
C GLY A 29 -31.82 -10.49 -4.61
N ARG A 30 -31.31 -9.26 -4.81
CA ARG A 30 -30.18 -9.02 -5.73
C ARG A 30 -28.87 -9.25 -5.02
N GLU A 31 -28.01 -10.06 -5.64
CA GLU A 31 -26.66 -10.32 -5.15
C GLU A 31 -25.76 -9.10 -5.32
N TYR A 32 -24.91 -8.86 -4.32
CA TYR A 32 -23.86 -7.86 -4.35
C TYR A 32 -22.67 -8.32 -3.50
N TYR A 33 -21.47 -7.83 -3.85
CA TYR A 33 -20.23 -8.21 -3.19
C TYR A 33 -19.69 -7.03 -2.39
N TRP A 34 -19.37 -7.26 -1.12
CA TRP A 34 -18.57 -6.34 -0.33
C TRP A 34 -17.10 -6.68 -0.52
N LEU A 35 -16.33 -5.74 -1.06
CA LEU A 35 -14.88 -5.78 -0.99
C LEU A 35 -14.45 -5.40 0.44
N GLY A 36 -13.93 -6.38 1.15
CA GLY A 36 -13.19 -6.19 2.39
C GLY A 36 -11.72 -6.51 2.17
N GLY A 37 -10.98 -6.53 3.27
CA GLY A 37 -9.61 -7.00 3.27
C GLY A 37 -9.00 -6.83 4.65
N LYS A 38 -7.89 -7.53 4.89
CA LYS A 38 -7.09 -7.39 6.11
C LYS A 38 -5.68 -6.94 5.73
N LYS A 39 -5.11 -6.02 6.51
CA LYS A 39 -3.70 -5.65 6.37
C LYS A 39 -2.85 -6.92 6.55
N SER A 40 -1.95 -7.19 5.61
CA SER A 40 -1.01 -8.31 5.69
C SER A 40 -0.07 -8.11 6.87
N GLU A 41 0.15 -9.15 7.67
CA GLU A 41 1.10 -9.10 8.80
C GLU A 41 2.58 -9.18 8.35
N GLU A 42 2.83 -9.41 7.07
CA GLU A 42 4.16 -9.70 6.52
C GLU A 42 5.11 -8.47 6.47
N ASP A 43 4.58 -7.24 6.54
CA ASP A 43 5.35 -6.01 6.38
C ASP A 43 5.47 -5.19 7.68
N LEU A 44 5.92 -5.82 8.77
CA LEU A 44 6.38 -5.12 9.97
C LEU A 44 7.77 -4.50 9.77
N THR A 45 7.93 -3.73 8.69
CA THR A 45 9.15 -2.96 8.44
C THR A 45 9.31 -1.90 9.51
N LEU A 46 10.45 -1.92 10.21
CA LEU A 46 10.77 -0.86 11.17
C LEU A 46 10.99 0.46 10.42
N ASN A 47 10.58 1.57 11.04
CA ASN A 47 10.80 2.94 10.55
C ASN A 47 10.07 3.32 9.26
N THR A 48 9.01 2.60 8.85
CA THR A 48 8.10 3.05 7.78
C THR A 48 6.99 3.96 8.32
N ASP A 49 6.19 4.54 7.43
CA ASP A 49 5.10 5.45 7.78
C ASP A 49 4.11 4.90 8.81
N ASP A 50 3.66 3.65 8.65
CA ASP A 50 2.79 2.98 9.61
C ASP A 50 3.46 2.81 10.99
N TYR A 51 4.72 2.39 11.02
CA TYR A 51 5.51 2.27 12.24
C TYR A 51 5.66 3.60 12.99
N VAL A 52 5.82 4.71 12.25
CA VAL A 52 5.94 6.06 12.81
C VAL A 52 4.59 6.54 13.36
N VAL A 53 3.50 6.31 12.63
CA VAL A 53 2.14 6.67 13.07
C VAL A 53 1.72 5.88 14.31
N ASP A 54 2.05 4.59 14.38
CA ASP A 54 1.79 3.73 15.56
C ASP A 54 2.53 4.21 16.82
N ARG A 55 3.49 5.13 16.70
CA ARG A 55 4.24 5.77 17.79
C ARG A 55 3.83 7.20 18.08
N ASN A 56 2.61 7.58 17.69
CA ASN A 56 2.08 8.93 17.88
C ASN A 56 2.92 10.04 17.24
N LYS A 57 3.65 9.74 16.17
CA LYS A 57 4.44 10.75 15.43
C LYS A 57 3.82 11.05 14.07
N ILE A 58 4.13 12.22 13.53
CA ILE A 58 3.82 12.60 12.16
C ILE A 58 4.86 11.97 11.23
N ALA A 59 4.40 11.10 10.33
CA ALA A 59 5.21 10.52 9.26
C ALA A 59 5.26 11.46 8.04
N ILE A 60 6.47 11.78 7.58
CA ILE A 60 6.69 12.48 6.31
C ILE A 60 7.42 11.54 5.36
N VAL A 61 6.72 11.11 4.30
CA VAL A 61 7.27 10.21 3.29
C VAL A 61 7.61 10.99 2.01
N PRO A 62 8.90 11.15 1.66
CA PRO A 62 9.28 11.71 0.36
C PRO A 62 9.02 10.69 -0.74
N VAL A 63 7.98 10.92 -1.55
CA VAL A 63 7.60 10.03 -2.66
C VAL A 63 8.06 10.60 -4.00
N ARG A 64 8.67 9.76 -4.83
CA ARG A 64 8.87 10.01 -6.26
C ARG A 64 8.02 9.00 -7.04
N PHE A 65 7.16 9.49 -7.92
CA PHE A 65 6.35 8.66 -8.82
C PHE A 65 7.13 8.37 -10.12
N GLU A 66 7.78 7.21 -10.19
CA GLU A 66 8.46 6.70 -11.38
C GLU A 66 8.05 5.24 -11.57
N PHE A 67 7.34 4.94 -12.67
CA PHE A 67 6.84 3.59 -12.95
C PHE A 67 7.64 2.84 -14.01
N ASN A 68 8.62 3.51 -14.63
CA ASN A 68 9.49 2.88 -15.61
C ASN A 68 10.41 1.87 -14.92
N SER A 69 10.28 0.60 -15.30
CA SER A 69 11.28 -0.41 -14.96
C SER A 69 12.46 -0.28 -15.91
N ALA A 70 13.60 0.23 -15.42
CA ALA A 70 14.82 0.32 -16.20
C ALA A 70 15.25 -1.07 -16.73
N VAL A 71 15.07 -2.12 -15.92
CA VAL A 71 15.37 -3.51 -16.29
C VAL A 71 14.50 -3.97 -17.46
N LEU A 72 13.19 -3.74 -17.41
CA LEU A 72 12.30 -4.13 -18.51
C LEU A 72 12.53 -3.27 -19.76
N LEU A 73 12.85 -1.98 -19.60
CA LEU A 73 13.18 -1.12 -20.73
C LEU A 73 14.41 -1.61 -21.49
N ASP A 74 15.45 -2.04 -20.78
CA ASP A 74 16.65 -2.59 -21.41
C ASP A 74 16.39 -3.96 -22.04
N ASP A 75 15.56 -4.81 -21.41
CA ASP A 75 15.09 -6.06 -22.01
C ASP A 75 14.32 -5.79 -23.31
N PHE A 76 13.33 -4.89 -23.30
CA PHE A 76 12.47 -4.61 -24.45
C PHE A 76 13.24 -3.99 -25.62
N LYS A 77 14.31 -3.21 -25.39
CA LYS A 77 15.18 -2.71 -26.47
C LYS A 77 15.87 -3.84 -27.23
N SER A 78 16.07 -5.00 -26.61
CA SER A 78 16.67 -6.16 -27.26
C SER A 78 15.68 -6.93 -28.15
N TRP A 79 14.38 -6.69 -27.98
CA TRP A 79 13.36 -7.36 -28.77
C TRP A 79 13.40 -6.81 -30.20
N LYS A 80 13.59 -7.71 -31.18
CA LYS A 80 13.49 -7.35 -32.61
C LYS A 80 12.03 -7.21 -33.02
N ILE A 81 11.41 -6.14 -32.56
CA ILE A 81 10.09 -5.72 -33.02
C ILE A 81 10.33 -4.91 -34.29
N SER A 82 10.28 -5.62 -35.42
CA SER A 82 10.29 -5.18 -36.84
C SER A 82 10.90 -3.82 -37.16
#